data_AF-A0A352XC73-F1
#
_entry.id   AF-A0A352XC73-F1
#
_cell.length_a   1.000
_cell.length_b   1.000
_cell.length_c   1.000
_cell.angle_alpha   90.00
_cell.angle_beta   90.00
_cell.angle_gamma   90.00
#
_symmetry.space_group_name_H-M   'P 1'
#
loop_
_entity.id
_entity.type
_entity.pdbx_description
1 polymer ?
#
loop_
_entity_poly.entity_id
_entity_poly.type
_entity_poly.pdbx_seq_one_letter_code
_entity_poly.pdbx_strand_id
1 'polypeptide(L)'
;QITVNCPLSTVHCYNTKTLVILGEDDETYITIGGGNGGKYIVSVTCDNLKFHNLVDLSKPPQTETLIVGGQEGIYHAKMCIDLLHCLLAARTFAESGKLDLLLSSETENFLVAA
;
A
#
# COMPACT_ATOMS: atom_id res chain seq x y z
N GLN A 1 14.87 2.17 -3.64
CA GLN A 1 14.79 0.88 -4.34
C GLN A 1 14.14 -0.11 -3.39
N ILE A 2 12.92 -0.55 -3.71
CA ILE A 2 12.28 -1.69 -3.03
C ILE A 2 12.56 -2.90 -3.91
N THR A 3 13.21 -3.91 -3.35
CA THR A 3 13.43 -5.20 -4.01
C THR A 3 12.79 -6.27 -3.13
N VAL A 4 11.64 -6.77 -3.58
CA VAL A 4 11.01 -7.95 -2.98
C VAL A 4 11.42 -9.14 -3.84
N ASN A 5 12.19 -10.05 -3.26
CA ASN A 5 12.60 -11.29 -3.91
C ASN A 5 11.55 -12.36 -3.61
N CYS A 6 10.57 -12.51 -4.49
CA CYS A 6 9.71 -13.68 -4.52
C CYS A 6 10.34 -14.73 -5.44
N PRO A 7 10.10 -16.04 -5.25
CA PRO A 7 10.66 -17.08 -6.12
C PRO A 7 10.24 -16.96 -7.60
N LEU A 8 9.28 -16.10 -7.94
CA LEU A 8 8.77 -15.91 -9.31
C LEU A 8 8.77 -14.47 -9.83
N SER A 9 9.09 -13.45 -9.01
CA SER A 9 9.00 -12.04 -9.43
C SER A 9 10.01 -11.15 -8.70
N THR A 10 10.70 -10.28 -9.46
CA THR A 10 11.54 -9.20 -8.91
C THR A 10 10.86 -7.87 -9.17
N VAL A 11 10.56 -7.11 -8.12
CA VAL A 11 10.04 -5.74 -8.24
C VAL A 11 11.20 -4.74 -8.30
N HIS A 12 11.21 -3.89 -9.32
CA HIS A 12 12.15 -2.78 -9.45
C HIS A 12 11.41 -1.42 -9.35
N CYS A 13 11.54 -0.77 -8.20
CA CYS A 13 11.05 0.59 -7.98
C CYS A 13 12.17 1.62 -8.20
N TYR A 14 12.09 2.37 -9.32
CA TYR A 14 13.02 3.46 -9.70
C TYR A 14 12.57 4.78 -9.07
N ASN A 15 13.47 5.77 -8.99
CA ASN A 15 13.19 7.10 -8.40
C ASN A 15 12.08 7.91 -9.13
N THR A 16 11.55 7.39 -10.24
CA THR A 16 10.45 7.95 -11.03
C THR A 16 9.18 7.09 -10.97
N LYS A 17 9.21 5.93 -10.31
CA LYS A 17 8.07 5.03 -10.17
C LYS A 17 7.54 5.13 -8.75
N THR A 18 6.40 5.80 -8.58
CA THR A 18 5.75 6.04 -7.28
C THR A 18 4.64 5.04 -6.99
N LEU A 19 4.59 3.93 -7.75
CA LEU A 19 3.59 2.88 -7.59
C LEU A 19 4.17 1.53 -8.01
N VAL A 20 3.94 0.52 -7.17
CA VAL A 20 4.24 -0.90 -7.39
C VAL A 20 2.94 -1.68 -7.19
N ILE A 21 2.72 -2.70 -8.00
CA ILE A 21 1.61 -3.65 -7.84
C ILE A 21 2.21 -5.06 -7.80
N LEU A 22 1.80 -5.85 -6.81
CA LEU A 22 2.08 -7.27 -6.70
C LEU A 22 0.74 -8.00 -6.71
N GLY A 23 0.49 -8.84 -7.71
CA GLY A 23 -0.75 -9.60 -7.83
C GLY A 23 -0.50 -11.10 -7.81
N GLU A 24 -1.44 -11.82 -7.21
CA GLU A 24 -1.62 -13.27 -7.41
C GLU A 24 -2.41 -13.51 -8.72
N ASP A 25 -3.45 -12.71 -8.95
CA ASP A 25 -4.28 -12.68 -10.15
C ASP A 25 -4.85 -11.25 -10.39
N ASP A 26 -5.86 -11.14 -11.26
CA ASP A 26 -6.50 -9.87 -11.63
C ASP A 26 -7.39 -9.27 -10.53
N GLU A 27 -7.72 -10.03 -9.48
CA GLU A 27 -8.61 -9.64 -8.38
C GLU A 27 -7.88 -9.50 -7.03
N THR A 28 -6.75 -10.20 -6.88
CA THR A 28 -5.97 -10.25 -5.65
C THR A 28 -4.61 -9.61 -5.85
N TYR A 29 -4.45 -8.39 -5.36
CA TYR A 29 -3.19 -7.65 -5.43
C TYR A 29 -3.00 -6.66 -4.28
N ILE A 30 -1.73 -6.36 -4.02
CA ILE A 30 -1.29 -5.27 -3.16
C ILE A 30 -0.68 -4.17 -4.03
N THR A 31 -1.04 -2.92 -3.71
CA THR A 31 -0.46 -1.71 -4.28
C THR A 31 0.38 -1.00 -3.24
N ILE A 32 1.53 -0.49 -3.67
CA ILE A 32 2.47 0.27 -2.84
C ILE A 32 2.80 1.56 -3.58
N GLY A 33 2.26 2.66 -3.08
CA GLY A 33 2.39 3.99 -3.61
C GLY A 33 3.31 4.88 -2.78
N GLY A 34 3.86 5.95 -3.36
CA GLY A 34 4.57 6.99 -2.62
C GLY A 34 6.09 6.96 -2.79
N GLY A 35 6.81 7.17 -1.70
CA GLY A 35 8.27 7.16 -1.61
C GLY A 35 8.90 8.54 -1.43
N ASN A 36 8.21 9.62 -1.81
CA ASN A 36 8.67 10.97 -1.47
C ASN A 36 8.57 11.19 0.05
N GLY A 37 9.64 11.68 0.67
CA GLY A 37 9.71 11.88 2.12
C GLY A 37 9.67 10.59 2.95
N GLY A 38 9.94 9.42 2.34
CA GLY A 38 10.00 8.13 3.04
C GLY A 38 8.65 7.58 3.50
N LYS A 39 7.56 8.07 2.92
CA LYS A 39 6.18 7.69 3.25
C LYS A 39 5.53 6.95 2.10
N TYR A 40 4.74 5.94 2.44
CA TYR A 40 4.13 5.03 1.50
C TYR A 40 2.66 4.84 1.83
N ILE A 41 1.84 4.66 0.79
CA ILE A 41 0.47 4.19 0.92
C ILE A 41 0.47 2.72 0.48
N VAL A 42 -0.12 1.85 1.30
CA VAL A 42 -0.22 0.42 1.00
C VAL A 42 -1.69 0.03 1.05
N SER A 43 -2.18 -0.53 -0.06
CA SER A 43 -3.57 -0.97 -0.20
C SER A 43 -3.62 -2.38 -0.78
N VAL A 44 -4.48 -3.24 -0.25
CA VAL A 44 -4.72 -4.60 -0.76
C VAL A 44 -6.17 -4.78 -1.15
N THR A 45 -6.42 -5.59 -2.16
CA THR A 45 -7.74 -6.16 -2.45
C THR A 45 -7.61 -7.65 -2.76
N CYS A 46 -8.68 -8.40 -2.51
CA CYS A 46 -8.81 -9.81 -2.87
C CYS A 46 -10.03 -10.07 -3.77
N ASP A 47 -10.82 -9.03 -4.08
CA ASP A 47 -12.08 -9.15 -4.81
C ASP A 47 -12.35 -7.97 -5.76
N ASN A 48 -11.43 -7.01 -5.90
CA ASN A 48 -11.61 -5.73 -6.60
C ASN A 48 -12.80 -4.87 -6.12
N LEU A 49 -13.50 -5.27 -5.06
CA LEU A 49 -14.66 -4.55 -4.51
C LEU A 49 -14.31 -3.86 -3.20
N LYS A 50 -13.44 -4.47 -2.41
CA LYS A 50 -13.00 -3.98 -1.11
C LYS A 50 -11.51 -3.74 -1.12
N PHE A 51 -11.16 -2.53 -0.71
CA PHE A 51 -9.78 -2.10 -0.57
C PHE A 51 -9.49 -1.87 0.90
N HIS A 52 -8.40 -2.49 1.35
CA HIS A 52 -7.95 -2.40 2.73
C HIS A 52 -6.61 -1.68 2.76
N ASN A 53 -6.56 -0.55 3.43
CA ASN A 53 -5.33 0.20 3.60
C ASN A 53 -4.61 -0.22 4.87
N LEU A 54 -3.29 -0.34 4.76
CA LEU A 54 -2.42 -0.46 5.91
C LEU A 54 -2.43 0.84 6.71
N VAL A 55 -2.75 0.78 8.00
CA VAL A 55 -2.76 1.97 8.86
C VAL A 55 -1.91 1.80 10.12
N ASP A 56 -1.34 2.89 10.59
CA ASP A 56 -0.68 3.07 11.88
C ASP A 56 -1.60 3.89 12.80
N LEU A 57 -2.29 3.18 13.70
CA LEU A 57 -3.26 3.78 14.64
C LEU A 57 -2.61 4.65 15.72
N SER A 58 -1.28 4.64 15.85
CA SER A 58 -0.59 5.54 16.79
C SER A 58 -0.54 6.98 16.28
N LYS A 59 -0.81 7.19 14.98
CA LYS A 59 -0.73 8.50 14.35
C LYS A 59 -1.96 9.36 14.64
N PRO A 60 -1.77 10.69 14.73
CA PRO A 60 -2.88 11.60 14.96
C PRO A 60 -3.86 11.61 13.78
N PRO A 61 -5.11 12.05 13.98
CA PRO A 61 -6.12 12.20 12.93
C PRO A 61 -5.84 13.44 12.06
N GLN A 62 -4.64 13.53 11.49
CA GLN A 62 -4.21 14.57 10.57
C GLN A 62 -4.21 14.06 9.14
N THR A 63 -4.05 14.96 8.18
CA THR A 63 -3.87 14.63 6.77
C THR A 63 -2.49 15.06 6.29
N GLU A 64 -2.01 14.36 5.27
CA GLU A 64 -0.72 14.59 4.64
C GLU A 64 -0.87 14.52 3.12
N THR A 65 -0.13 15.36 2.42
CA THR A 65 -0.07 15.36 0.96
C THR A 65 1.06 14.44 0.50
N LEU A 66 0.74 13.46 -0.35
CA LEU A 66 1.72 12.54 -0.94
C LEU A 66 1.49 12.42 -2.45
N ILE A 67 2.59 12.16 -3.19
CA ILE A 67 2.50 11.80 -4.60
C ILE A 67 2.49 10.27 -4.72
N VAL A 68 1.37 9.70 -5.16
CA VAL A 68 1.16 8.27 -5.36
C VAL A 68 0.79 8.03 -6.81
N GLY A 69 1.50 7.13 -7.51
CA GLY A 69 1.25 6.87 -8.93
C GLY A 69 1.43 8.09 -9.84
N GLY A 70 2.18 9.11 -9.39
CA GLY A 70 2.43 10.35 -10.12
C GLY A 70 1.34 11.42 -9.91
N GLN A 71 0.33 11.13 -9.10
CA GLN A 71 -0.73 12.06 -8.74
C GLN A 71 -0.56 12.52 -7.30
N GLU A 72 -0.79 13.81 -7.05
CA GLU A 72 -0.89 14.34 -5.70
C GLU A 72 -2.22 13.90 -5.07
N GLY A 73 -2.15 13.39 -3.85
CA GLY A 73 -3.32 12.99 -3.06
C GLY A 73 -3.18 13.44 -1.61
N ILE A 74 -4.33 13.67 -0.97
CA ILE A 74 -4.43 13.98 0.46
C ILE A 74 -4.86 12.71 1.19
N TYR A 75 -4.01 12.23 2.08
CA TYR A 75 -4.22 10.98 2.81
C TYR A 75 -4.27 11.24 4.30
N HIS A 76 -4.93 10.38 5.06
CA HIS A 76 -4.81 10.42 6.51
C HIS A 76 -3.38 10.03 6.94
N ALA A 77 -2.83 10.71 7.95
CA ALA A 77 -1.49 10.44 8.48
C ALA A 77 -1.31 8.97 8.87
N LYS A 78 -2.37 8.35 9.43
CA LYS A 78 -2.39 6.92 9.76
C LYS A 78 -2.14 6.00 8.55
N MET A 79 -2.50 6.41 7.34
CA MET A 79 -2.26 5.63 6.10
C MET A 79 -0.85 5.84 5.54
N CYS A 80 -0.12 6.84 6.02
CA CYS A 80 1.20 7.21 5.52
C CYS A 80 2.25 6.39 6.26
N ILE A 81 2.59 5.21 5.75
CA ILE A 81 3.42 4.22 6.45
C ILE A 81 4.90 4.37 6.07
N ASP A 82 5.82 3.97 6.95
CA ASP A 82 7.25 3.96 6.65
C ASP A 82 7.68 2.78 5.73
N LEU A 83 8.92 2.85 5.26
CA LEU A 83 9.48 1.83 4.38
C LEU A 83 9.51 0.43 5.02
N LEU A 84 9.79 0.32 6.32
CA LEU A 84 9.93 -0.99 6.98
C LEU A 84 8.59 -1.72 6.98
N HIS A 85 7.54 -1.06 7.43
CA HIS A 85 6.20 -1.63 7.46
C HIS A 85 5.67 -1.92 6.05
N CYS A 86 6.01 -1.07 5.08
CA CYS A 86 5.71 -1.32 3.66
C CYS A 86 6.37 -2.62 3.15
N LEU A 87 7.67 -2.83 3.45
CA LEU A 87 8.39 -4.04 3.05
C LEU A 87 7.84 -5.29 3.74
N LEU A 88 7.45 -5.17 5.02
CA LEU A 88 6.81 -6.26 5.75
C LEU A 88 5.47 -6.64 5.11
N ALA A 89 4.62 -5.67 4.79
CA ALA A 89 3.35 -5.90 4.11
C ALA A 89 3.54 -6.56 2.73
N ALA A 90 4.51 -6.08 1.94
CA ALA A 90 4.82 -6.65 0.63
C ALA A 90 5.27 -8.11 0.75
N ARG A 91 6.12 -8.41 1.74
CA ARG A 91 6.60 -9.77 2.02
C ARG A 91 5.46 -10.68 2.48
N THR A 92 4.65 -10.24 3.44
CA THR A 92 3.54 -11.07 3.93
C THR A 92 2.54 -11.38 2.82
N PHE A 93 2.22 -10.38 1.98
CA PHE A 93 1.36 -10.60 0.81
C PHE A 93 1.99 -11.61 -0.15
N ALA A 94 3.28 -11.44 -0.49
CA ALA A 94 3.98 -12.37 -1.36
C ALA A 94 4.04 -13.82 -0.84
N GLU A 95 4.12 -14.00 0.47
CA GLU A 95 4.21 -15.33 1.09
C GLU A 95 2.85 -16.00 1.30
N SER A 96 1.76 -15.22 1.42
CA SER A 96 0.45 -15.74 1.87
C SER A 96 -0.76 -15.35 1.03
N GLY A 97 -0.61 -14.42 0.08
CA GLY A 97 -1.72 -13.78 -0.64
C GLY A 97 -2.56 -12.83 0.23
N LYS A 98 -2.13 -12.56 1.48
CA LYS A 98 -2.90 -11.80 2.48
C LYS A 98 -2.08 -10.67 3.06
N LEU A 99 -2.75 -9.61 3.48
CA LEU A 99 -2.16 -8.59 4.35
C LEU A 99 -2.18 -9.10 5.80
N ASP A 100 -1.07 -8.96 6.52
CA ASP A 100 -1.00 -9.39 7.91
C ASP A 100 -2.02 -8.61 8.76
N LEU A 101 -2.95 -9.32 9.41
CA LEU A 101 -3.97 -8.76 10.31
C LEU A 101 -3.36 -8.13 11.58
N LEU A 102 -2.08 -8.41 11.87
CA LEU A 102 -1.36 -7.74 12.96
C LEU A 102 -1.06 -6.28 12.65
N LEU A 103 -1.21 -5.86 11.39
CA LEU A 103 -1.25 -4.47 11.02
C LEU A 103 -2.72 -4.06 10.88
N SER A 104 -3.13 -3.05 11.64
CA SER A 104 -4.48 -2.50 11.55
C SER A 104 -4.79 -2.14 10.08
N SER A 105 -5.85 -2.73 9.54
CA SER A 105 -6.36 -2.39 8.23
C SER A 105 -7.73 -1.74 8.36
N GLU A 106 -7.98 -0.71 7.55
CA GLU A 106 -9.30 -0.10 7.44
C GLU A 106 -9.85 -0.32 6.03
N THR A 107 -11.13 -0.66 5.96
CA THR A 107 -11.88 -0.70 4.70
C THR A 107 -12.20 0.72 4.26
N GLU A 108 -11.80 1.11 3.05
CA GLU A 108 -12.36 2.31 2.44
C GLU A 108 -13.80 2.01 1.98
N ASN A 109 -14.79 2.60 2.66
CA ASN A 109 -16.13 2.71 2.10
C ASN A 109 -16.10 3.83 1.06
N PHE A 110 -16.02 3.47 -0.23
CA PHE A 110 -16.28 4.43 -1.31
C PHE A 110 -17.73 4.96 -1.17
N LEU A 111 -17.88 6.15 -0.59
CA LEU A 111 -19.09 6.93 -0.77
C LEU A 111 -19.06 7.46 -2.20
N VAL A 112 -19.74 6.75 -3.11
CA VAL A 112 -20.11 7.29 -4.42
C VAL A 112 -21.13 8.39 -4.15
N ALA A 113 -20.72 9.66 -4.26
CA ALA A 113 -21.67 10.75 -4.37
C ALA A 113 -22.40 10.58 -5.72
N ALA A 114 -23.70 10.32 -5.64
CA ALA A 114 -24.62 10.24 -6.77
C ALA A 114 -24.87 11.62 -7.41
#